data_AF-A0A3P7RM09-F1
#
_entry.id   AF-A0A3P7RM09-F1
#
_cell.length_a   1.000
_cell.length_b   1.000
_cell.length_c   1.000
_cell.angle_alpha   90.00
_cell.angle_beta   90.00
_cell.angle_gamma   90.00
#
_symmetry.space_group_name_H-M   'P 1'
#
loop_
_entity.id
_entity.type
_entity.pdbx_description
1 polymer ?
#
loop_
_entity_poly.entity_id
_entity_poly.type
_entity_poly.pdbx_seq_one_letter_code
_entity_poly.pdbx_strand_id
1 'polypeptide(L)'
;MDVNVSAGLNHLLKSPFSVHPKTGLIAVPLTPDQMPDVDLKKLPRIDKLVRETSNMNGNNETMENDNTGGTINSSLAPYIATFEQFVNQLLIYEESDPS
;
A
#
# COMPACT_ATOMS: atom_id res chain seq x y z
N MET A 1 -12.45 19.87 5.07
CA MET A 1 -11.97 19.57 3.70
C MET A 1 -11.13 20.76 3.26
N ASP A 2 -9.91 20.54 2.81
CA ASP A 2 -9.11 21.62 2.22
C ASP A 2 -9.60 21.85 0.78
N VAL A 3 -10.42 22.89 0.60
CA VAL A 3 -11.05 23.18 -0.69
C VAL A 3 -9.99 23.45 -1.77
N ASN A 4 -8.83 23.96 -1.36
CA ASN A 4 -7.75 24.28 -2.28
C ASN A 4 -7.07 23.05 -2.86
N VAL A 5 -7.25 21.83 -2.30
CA VAL A 5 -6.72 20.62 -2.97
C VAL A 5 -7.72 20.00 -3.95
N SER A 6 -9.00 20.37 -3.87
CA SER A 6 -10.08 19.79 -4.70
C SER A 6 -10.53 20.69 -5.86
N ALA A 7 -10.12 21.96 -5.90
CA ALA A 7 -10.62 22.93 -6.86
C ALA A 7 -9.87 22.99 -8.21
N GLY A 8 -8.66 22.43 -8.30
CA GLY A 8 -7.78 22.56 -9.46
C GLY A 8 -7.30 21.21 -9.99
N LEU A 9 -7.27 21.06 -11.32
CA LEU A 9 -6.84 19.83 -11.99
C LEU A 9 -5.32 19.56 -11.88
N ASN A 10 -4.53 20.60 -11.60
CA ASN A 10 -3.06 20.54 -11.61
C ASN A 10 -2.44 20.40 -10.22
N HIS A 11 -3.23 20.05 -9.20
CA HIS A 11 -2.70 19.88 -7.85
C HIS A 11 -1.89 18.60 -7.73
N LEU A 12 -0.69 18.74 -7.19
CA LEU A 12 0.16 17.59 -6.90
C LEU A 12 -0.18 17.05 -5.52
N LEU A 13 -0.73 15.84 -5.50
CA LEU A 13 -1.01 15.10 -4.28
C LEU A 13 0.05 14.01 -4.06
N LYS A 14 0.20 13.62 -2.80
CA LYS A 14 1.10 12.53 -2.42
C LYS A 14 0.62 11.22 -3.05
N SER A 15 1.52 10.50 -3.71
CA SER A 15 1.22 9.17 -4.25
C SER A 15 0.99 8.14 -3.13
N PRO A 16 0.07 7.16 -3.31
CA PRO A 16 -0.04 6.01 -2.43
C PRO A 16 1.32 5.32 -2.23
N PHE A 17 1.51 4.71 -1.05
CA PHE A 17 2.73 4.05 -0.61
C PHE A 17 3.99 4.93 -0.52
N SER A 18 3.88 6.24 -0.73
CA SER A 18 5.02 7.15 -0.56
C SER A 18 5.44 7.26 0.91
N VAL A 19 6.75 7.26 1.17
CA VAL A 19 7.33 7.44 2.50
C VAL A 19 7.15 8.90 2.96
N HIS A 20 6.66 9.12 4.16
CA HIS A 20 6.64 10.46 4.76
C HIS A 20 8.03 10.80 5.34
N PRO A 21 8.71 11.87 4.86
CA PRO A 21 10.13 12.08 5.12
C PRO A 21 10.46 12.26 6.61
N LYS A 22 9.58 12.90 7.38
CA LYS A 22 9.82 13.18 8.81
C LYS A 22 9.55 11.97 9.72
N THR A 23 8.60 11.11 9.36
CA THR A 23 8.12 10.04 10.26
C THR A 23 8.59 8.66 9.82
N GLY A 24 8.99 8.52 8.55
CA GLY A 24 9.28 7.25 7.91
C GLY A 24 8.03 6.39 7.67
N LEU A 25 6.83 6.89 7.97
CA LEU A 25 5.58 6.15 7.78
C LEU A 25 5.25 6.04 6.29
N ILE A 26 4.72 4.89 5.89
CA ILE A 26 4.21 4.66 4.54
C ILE A 26 2.79 5.20 4.43
N ALA A 27 2.47 5.90 3.34
CA ALA A 27 1.10 6.32 3.03
C ALA A 27 0.27 5.12 2.54
N VAL A 28 -0.27 4.34 3.46
CA VAL A 28 -1.04 3.14 3.14
C VAL A 28 -2.50 3.47 2.81
N PRO A 29 -3.14 2.73 1.88
CA PRO A 29 -4.58 2.79 1.68
C PRO A 29 -5.32 2.27 2.90
N LEU A 30 -6.48 2.87 3.17
CA LEU A 30 -7.36 2.51 4.28
C LEU A 30 -8.79 2.46 3.76
N THR A 31 -9.56 1.47 4.20
CA THR A 31 -11.01 1.43 3.95
C THR A 31 -11.76 2.24 5.02
N PRO A 32 -12.97 2.74 4.73
CA PRO A 32 -13.79 3.44 5.72
C PRO A 32 -14.01 2.63 7.00
N ASP A 33 -14.16 1.31 6.88
CA ASP A 33 -14.39 0.41 8.01
C ASP A 33 -13.18 0.27 8.93
N GLN A 34 -11.97 0.50 8.41
CA GLN A 34 -10.73 0.45 9.20
C GLN A 34 -10.54 1.73 10.04
N MET A 35 -11.14 2.85 9.64
CA MET A 35 -10.87 4.19 10.22
C MET A 35 -11.03 4.29 11.73
N PRO A 36 -12.04 3.69 12.39
CA PRO A 36 -12.19 3.77 13.84
C PRO A 36 -11.03 3.17 14.63
N ASP A 37 -10.31 2.20 14.05
CA ASP A 37 -9.29 1.39 14.72
C ASP A 37 -7.85 1.75 14.31
N VAL A 38 -7.67 2.75 13.44
CA VAL A 38 -6.34 3.15 12.95
C VAL A 38 -5.50 3.76 14.07
N ASP A 39 -4.39 3.07 14.39
CA ASP A 39 -3.33 3.60 15.25
C ASP A 39 -2.09 3.94 14.41
N LEU A 40 -1.78 5.24 14.32
CA LEU A 40 -0.61 5.75 13.59
C LEU A 40 0.72 5.11 14.04
N LYS A 41 0.81 4.64 15.28
CA LYS A 41 2.02 3.98 15.80
C LYS A 41 2.21 2.57 15.26
N LYS A 42 1.14 1.94 14.78
CA LYS A 42 1.14 0.58 14.22
C LYS A 42 1.28 0.57 12.69
N LEU A 43 1.14 1.73 12.04
CA LEU A 43 1.35 1.85 10.61
C LEU A 43 2.79 1.51 10.21
N PRO A 44 2.99 0.91 9.03
CA PRO A 44 4.32 0.46 8.59
C PRO A 44 5.26 1.64 8.40
N ARG A 45 6.51 1.46 8.84
CA ARG A 45 7.61 2.41 8.67
C ARG A 45 8.71 1.82 7.78
N ILE A 46 9.36 2.67 7.00
CA ILE A 46 10.38 2.25 6.02
C ILE A 46 11.57 1.51 6.66
N ASP A 47 12.03 1.96 7.84
CA ASP A 47 13.13 1.33 8.57
C ASP A 47 12.79 -0.08 9.04
N LYS A 48 11.53 -0.32 9.41
CA LYS A 48 11.02 -1.65 9.76
C LYS A 48 10.92 -2.54 8.52
N LEU A 49 10.35 -2.03 7.43
CA LEU A 49 10.18 -2.79 6.18
C LEU A 49 11.52 -3.24 5.60
N VAL A 50 12.53 -2.37 5.58
CA VAL A 50 13.87 -2.73 5.10
C VAL A 50 14.47 -3.90 5.90
N ARG A 51 14.24 -3.93 7.23
CA ARG A 51 14.68 -5.04 8.10
C ARG A 51 13.89 -6.32 7.83
N GLU A 52 12.56 -6.21 7.67
CA GLU A 52 11.69 -7.35 7.34
C GLU A 52 12.18 -8.02 6.04
N THR A 53 12.44 -7.23 4.98
CA THR A 53 12.96 -7.76 3.71
C THR A 53 14.37 -8.36 3.84
N SER A 54 15.27 -7.74 4.60
CA SER A 54 16.64 -8.25 4.78
C SER A 54 16.66 -9.61 5.47
N ASN A 55 15.81 -9.79 6.50
CA ASN A 55 15.72 -11.04 7.24
C ASN A 55 15.12 -12.18 6.41
N MET A 56 14.25 -11.86 5.44
CA MET A 56 13.72 -12.85 4.49
C MET A 56 14.80 -13.35 3.54
N ASN A 57 15.72 -12.48 3.12
CA ASN A 57 16.79 -12.87 2.19
C ASN A 57 17.89 -13.71 2.88
N GLY A 58 18.11 -13.51 4.19
CA GLY A 58 19.10 -14.27 4.96
C GLY A 58 18.69 -15.70 5.34
N ASN A 59 17.41 -16.05 5.19
CA ASN A 59 16.86 -17.34 5.60
C ASN A 59 16.47 -18.26 4.43
N ASN A 60 16.65 -17.84 3.18
CA ASN A 60 16.20 -18.55 2.00
C ASN A 60 17.38 -18.92 1.07
N GLU A 61 18.15 -19.92 1.47
CA GLU A 61 18.98 -20.72 0.56
C GLU A 61 18.24 -21.96 0.03
N THR A 62 16.90 -21.97 0.02
CA THR A 62 16.14 -22.99 -0.70
C THR A 62 14.78 -22.46 -1.16
N MET A 63 14.39 -22.87 -2.37
CA MET A 63 13.15 -22.59 -3.12
C MET A 63 13.28 -21.50 -4.20
N GLU A 64 13.93 -21.90 -5.29
CA GLU A 64 13.64 -21.41 -6.64
C GLU A 64 12.24 -21.84 -7.10
N ASN A 65 11.68 -21.06 -8.04
CA ASN A 65 10.42 -21.26 -8.77
C ASN A 65 9.11 -21.01 -7.99
N ASP A 66 8.68 -19.75 -8.01
CA ASP A 66 7.27 -19.50 -8.34
C ASP A 66 7.15 -18.23 -9.21
N ASN A 67 6.66 -18.41 -10.43
CA ASN A 67 6.29 -17.34 -11.37
C ASN A 67 4.91 -16.75 -11.01
N THR A 68 4.47 -16.93 -9.77
CA THR A 68 3.29 -16.30 -9.18
C THR A 68 3.79 -15.26 -8.18
N GLY A 69 3.31 -14.02 -8.30
CA GLY A 69 3.79 -12.87 -7.53
C GLY A 69 3.98 -13.20 -6.05
N GLY A 70 5.24 -13.30 -5.62
CA GLY A 70 5.61 -13.82 -4.31
C GLY A 70 4.84 -13.11 -3.20
N THR A 71 4.24 -13.91 -2.32
CA THR A 71 3.52 -13.38 -1.15
C THR A 71 4.45 -12.45 -0.39
N ILE A 72 4.08 -11.16 -0.36
CA ILE A 72 4.86 -10.11 0.28
C ILE A 72 4.73 -10.33 1.79
N ASN A 73 5.59 -11.16 2.39
CA ASN A 73 5.56 -11.46 3.82
C ASN A 73 6.14 -10.29 4.64
N SER A 74 5.43 -9.16 4.66
CA SER A 74 5.83 -7.94 5.36
C SER A 74 4.66 -7.32 6.11
N SER A 75 4.96 -6.39 7.02
CA SER A 75 3.94 -5.56 7.66
C SER A 75 3.18 -4.64 6.68
N LEU A 76 3.63 -4.55 5.43
CA LEU A 76 2.95 -3.81 4.36
C LEU A 76 1.88 -4.65 3.63
N ALA A 77 1.96 -5.99 3.71
CA ALA A 77 1.08 -6.93 3.00
C ALA A 77 -0.42 -6.63 3.10
N PRO A 78 -1.02 -6.40 4.30
CA PRO A 78 -2.47 -6.17 4.39
C PRO A 78 -2.93 -4.91 3.64
N TYR A 79 -2.05 -3.92 3.53
CA TYR A 79 -2.34 -2.67 2.82
C TYR A 79 -2.20 -2.83 1.31
N ILE A 80 -1.33 -3.74 0.85
CA ILE A 80 -1.23 -4.10 -0.57
C ILE A 80 -2.49 -4.86 -0.99
N ALA A 81 -2.93 -5.84 -0.21
CA ALA A 81 -4.18 -6.56 -0.46
C ALA A 81 -5.39 -5.61 -0.53
N THR A 82 -5.43 -4.59 0.35
CA THR A 82 -6.46 -3.54 0.32
C THR A 82 -6.42 -2.76 -1.02
N PHE A 83 -5.23 -2.43 -1.52
CA PHE A 83 -5.08 -1.72 -2.80
C PHE A 83 -5.41 -2.60 -4.01
N GLU A 84 -4.98 -3.86 -4.01
CA GLU A 84 -5.29 -4.82 -5.05
C GLU A 84 -6.81 -5.01 -5.18
N GLN A 85 -7.52 -5.12 -4.07
CA GLN A 85 -8.98 -5.16 -4.08
C GLN A 85 -9.58 -3.91 -4.74
N PHE A 86 -9.09 -2.72 -4.42
CA PHE A 86 -9.54 -1.47 -5.02
C PHE A 86 -9.28 -1.44 -6.54
N VAL A 87 -8.07 -1.81 -6.99
CA VAL A 87 -7.72 -1.85 -8.42
C VAL A 87 -8.56 -2.88 -9.16
N ASN A 88 -8.75 -4.08 -8.60
CA ASN A 88 -9.57 -5.12 -9.22
C ASN A 88 -11.03 -4.67 -9.38
N GLN A 89 -11.57 -3.94 -8.41
CA GLN A 89 -12.92 -3.36 -8.55
C GLN A 89 -12.97 -2.35 -9.69
N LEU A 90 -11.98 -1.45 -9.81
CA LEU A 90 -11.93 -0.50 -10.93
C LEU A 90 -11.90 -1.20 -12.30
N LEU A 91 -11.11 -2.27 -12.43
CA LEU A 91 -11.03 -3.04 -13.68
C LEU A 91 -12.37 -3.69 -14.03
N ILE A 92 -13.06 -4.28 -13.04
CA ILE A 92 -14.40 -4.85 -13.23
C ILE A 92 -15.39 -3.77 -13.68
N TYR A 93 -15.33 -2.57 -13.10
CA TYR A 93 -16.19 -1.46 -13.51
C TYR A 93 -15.95 -1.06 -14.98
N GLU A 94 -14.70 -0.92 -15.40
CA GLU A 94 -14.34 -0.60 -16.79
C GLU A 94 -14.79 -1.67 -17.80
N GLU A 95 -14.72 -2.96 -17.44
CA GLU A 95 -15.21 -4.05 -18.29
C GLU A 95 -16.75 -4.11 -18.37
N SER A 96 -17.44 -3.66 -17.33
CA SER A 96 -18.90 -3.70 -17.23
C SER A 96 -19.62 -2.55 -17.94
N ASP A 97 -18.93 -1.46 -18.24
CA ASP A 97 -19.44 -0.29 -18.96
C ASP A 97 -18.58 -0.03 -20.22
N PRO A 98 -18.81 -0.76 -21.33
CA PRO A 98 -18.13 -0.53 -22.59
C PRO A 98 -18.70 0.74 -23.21
N SER A 99 -18.24 1.90 -22.75
CA SER A 99 -18.54 3.20 -23.35
C SER A 99 -18.37 3.19 -24.87
#